data_AF-A0A5S9MBP5-F1
#
_entry.id   AF-A0A5S9MBP5-F1
#
_cell.length_a   1.000
_cell.length_b   1.000
_cell.length_c   1.000
_cell.angle_alpha   90.00
_cell.angle_beta   90.00
_cell.angle_gamma   90.00
#
_symmetry.space_group_name_H-M   'P 1'
#
loop_
_entity.id
_entity.type
_entity.pdbx_description
1 polymer ?
#
loop_
_entity_poly.entity_id
_entity_poly.type
_entity_poly.pdbx_seq_one_letter_code
_entity_poly.pdbx_strand_id
1 'polypeptide(L)'
;MILAKNMLSVGETKVKTGGYKQIELLHGNAMELPFEDNSFDYVTIGFGLRNVPDYLTVLKEMTRVVKPGGMVVCLETSQPEMIGFKQGYYIYFKYIMPLFW
;
A
#
# COMPACT_ATOMS: atom_id res chain seq x y z
N MET A 1 -5.47 -7.20 -4.80
CA MET A 1 -5.41 -6.03 -5.68
C MET A 1 -4.29 -6.24 -6.67
N ILE A 2 -4.65 -6.56 -7.90
CA ILE A 2 -3.74 -6.50 -9.05
C ILE A 2 -3.65 -5.01 -9.38
N LEU A 3 -2.43 -4.47 -9.52
CA LEU A 3 -2.24 -3.06 -9.92
C LEU A 3 -3.13 -2.77 -11.14
N ALA A 4 -4.14 -1.91 -11.02
CA ALA A 4 -5.06 -1.67 -12.12
C ALA A 4 -4.27 -1.15 -13.32
N LYS A 5 -4.32 -1.83 -14.48
CA LYS A 5 -3.60 -1.45 -15.72
C LYS A 5 -3.68 0.03 -16.06
N ASN A 6 -4.81 0.68 -15.74
CA ASN A 6 -5.02 2.11 -15.94
C ASN A 6 -4.08 2.99 -15.11
N MET A 7 -3.73 2.59 -13.88
CA MET A 7 -2.81 3.34 -13.02
C MET A 7 -1.37 3.24 -13.52
N LEU A 8 -0.97 2.09 -14.07
CA LEU A 8 0.35 1.90 -14.67
C LEU A 8 0.54 2.79 -15.89
N SER A 9 -0.47 2.89 -16.77
CA SER A 9 -0.46 3.80 -17.92
C SER A 9 -0.17 5.25 -17.51
N VAL A 10 -0.85 5.75 -16.47
CA VAL A 10 -0.59 7.10 -15.93
C VAL A 10 0.83 7.22 -15.37
N GLY A 11 1.33 6.19 -14.70
CA GLY A 11 2.71 6.12 -14.21
C GLY A 11 3.72 6.19 -15.36
N GLU A 12 3.52 5.41 -16.41
CA GLU A 12 4.40 5.38 -17.59
C GLU A 12 4.49 6.75 -18.26
N THR A 13 3.36 7.45 -18.42
CA THR A 13 3.35 8.82 -18.94
C THR A 13 4.20 9.74 -18.07
N LYS A 14 4.06 9.68 -16.73
CA LYS A 14 4.83 10.52 -15.81
C LYS A 14 6.33 10.21 -15.87
N VAL A 15 6.71 8.94 -15.93
CA VAL A 15 8.11 8.50 -16.06
C VAL A 15 8.72 9.01 -17.37
N LYS A 16 8.00 8.84 -18.49
CA LYS A 16 8.43 9.31 -19.82
C LYS A 16 8.58 10.83 -19.87
N THR A 17 7.57 11.58 -19.42
CA THR A 17 7.60 13.06 -19.43
C THR A 17 8.66 13.62 -18.48
N GLY A 18 8.91 12.97 -17.35
CA GLY A 18 9.96 13.36 -16.40
C GLY A 18 11.38 12.96 -16.81
N GLY A 19 11.55 12.11 -17.84
CA GLY A 19 12.85 11.65 -18.30
C GLY A 19 13.58 10.70 -17.35
N TYR A 20 12.86 10.04 -16.43
CA TYR A 20 13.45 9.11 -15.46
C TYR A 20 13.79 7.78 -16.13
N LYS A 21 15.07 7.39 -16.13
CA LYS A 21 15.55 6.14 -16.74
C LYS A 21 15.71 5.00 -15.75
N GLN A 22 15.72 5.32 -14.46
CA GLN A 22 15.94 4.39 -13.35
C GLN A 22 14.64 3.82 -12.75
N ILE A 23 13.48 4.15 -13.33
CA ILE A 23 12.17 3.71 -12.85
C ILE A 23 11.63 2.66 -13.81
N GLU A 24 11.38 1.46 -13.29
CA GLU A 24 10.66 0.40 -13.98
C GLU A 24 9.28 0.25 -13.35
N LEU A 25 8.25 0.13 -14.19
CA LEU A 25 6.87 -0.07 -13.76
C LEU A 25 6.43 -1.47 -14.17
N LEU A 26 6.09 -2.30 -13.18
CA LEU A 26 5.67 -3.67 -13.40
C LEU A 26 4.22 -3.87 -12.97
N HIS A 27 3.47 -4.62 -13.78
CA HIS A 27 2.15 -5.12 -13.42
C HIS A 27 2.30 -6.42 -12.62
N GLY A 28 1.79 -6.45 -11.39
CA GLY A 28 1.93 -7.62 -10.52
C GLY A 28 0.92 -7.67 -9.37
N ASN A 29 0.96 -8.79 -8.66
CA ASN A 29 0.16 -9.04 -7.46
C ASN A 29 1.03 -8.80 -6.21
N ALA A 30 0.62 -7.91 -5.31
CA ALA A 30 1.37 -7.65 -4.09
C ALA A 30 1.44 -8.84 -3.12
N MET A 31 0.55 -9.83 -3.28
CA MET A 31 0.55 -11.08 -2.49
C MET A 31 1.49 -12.15 -3.05
N GLU A 32 2.07 -11.93 -4.22
CA GLU A 32 3.00 -12.85 -4.88
C GLU A 32 3.94 -12.02 -5.78
N LEU A 33 5.00 -11.51 -5.17
CA LEU A 33 5.93 -10.64 -5.85
C LEU A 33 6.83 -11.47 -6.77
N PRO A 34 6.96 -11.12 -8.07
CA PRO A 34 7.75 -11.86 -9.05
C PRO A 34 9.25 -11.56 -8.92
N PHE A 35 9.77 -11.51 -7.69
CA PHE A 35 11.14 -11.21 -7.36
C PHE A 35 11.71 -12.29 -6.43
N GLU A 36 13.01 -12.51 -6.52
CA GLU A 36 13.72 -13.43 -5.64
C GLU A 36 13.84 -12.86 -4.23
N ASP A 37 14.12 -13.75 -3.27
CA ASP A 37 14.36 -13.38 -1.89
C ASP A 37 15.59 -12.45 -1.80
N ASN A 38 15.56 -11.49 -0.88
CA ASN A 38 16.69 -10.57 -0.64
C ASN A 38 17.14 -9.78 -1.89
N SER A 39 16.21 -9.40 -2.77
CA SER A 39 16.51 -8.62 -3.98
C SER A 39 16.67 -7.13 -3.72
N PHE A 40 15.93 -6.58 -2.75
CA PHE A 40 15.83 -5.13 -2.53
C PHE A 40 16.39 -4.68 -1.19
N ASP A 41 16.99 -3.50 -1.18
CA ASP A 41 17.45 -2.85 0.07
C ASP A 41 16.28 -2.23 0.84
N TYR A 42 15.29 -1.70 0.11
CA TYR A 42 14.13 -1.02 0.67
C TYR A 42 12.86 -1.39 -0.10
N VAL A 43 11.76 -1.63 0.61
CA VAL A 43 10.44 -1.83 0.01
C VAL A 43 9.42 -0.96 0.72
N THR A 44 8.62 -0.23 -0.05
CA THR A 44 7.64 0.73 0.48
C THR A 44 6.26 0.46 -0.06
N ILE A 45 5.24 0.60 0.78
CA ILE A 45 3.83 0.63 0.37
C ILE A 45 3.13 1.84 0.99
N GLY A 46 2.37 2.57 0.18
CA GLY A 46 1.62 3.76 0.62
C GLY A 46 0.16 3.66 0.22
N PHE A 47 -0.76 3.74 1.19
CA PHE A 47 -2.22 3.74 1.01
C PHE A 47 -2.79 2.59 0.15
N GLY A 48 -2.01 1.51 -0.01
CA GLY A 48 -2.37 0.35 -0.82
C GLY A 48 -2.77 -0.87 0.00
N LEU A 49 -2.34 -0.94 1.26
CA LEU A 49 -2.43 -2.15 2.07
C LEU A 49 -3.88 -2.46 2.47
N ARG A 50 -4.70 -1.44 2.68
CA ARG A 50 -6.15 -1.62 2.95
C ARG A 50 -6.96 -2.19 1.77
N ASN A 51 -6.40 -2.13 0.56
CA ASN A 51 -7.09 -2.56 -0.67
C ASN A 51 -6.71 -3.99 -1.08
N VAL A 52 -5.81 -4.66 -0.33
CA VAL A 52 -5.45 -6.06 -0.60
C VAL A 52 -6.33 -7.02 0.22
N PRO A 53 -6.64 -8.22 -0.32
CA PRO A 53 -7.45 -9.20 0.39
C PRO A 53 -6.83 -9.67 1.71
N ASP A 54 -5.52 -9.87 1.73
CA ASP A 54 -4.76 -10.27 2.91
C ASP A 54 -3.48 -9.45 3.04
N TYR A 55 -3.49 -8.50 3.96
CA TYR A 55 -2.36 -7.62 4.21
C TYR A 55 -1.17 -8.35 4.85
N LEU A 56 -1.40 -9.43 5.61
CA LEU A 56 -0.31 -10.18 6.24
C LEU A 56 0.53 -10.91 5.20
N THR A 57 -0.12 -11.50 4.19
CA THR A 57 0.59 -12.11 3.07
C THR A 57 1.42 -11.09 2.30
N VAL A 58 0.88 -9.88 2.06
CA VAL A 58 1.64 -8.80 1.41
C VAL A 58 2.85 -8.38 2.25
N LEU A 59 2.70 -8.20 3.57
CA LEU A 59 3.83 -7.85 4.44
C LEU A 59 4.90 -8.94 4.48
N LYS A 60 4.50 -10.22 4.44
CA LYS A 60 5.44 -11.35 4.33
C LYS A 60 6.20 -11.31 3.02
N GLU A 61 5.51 -11.10 1.89
CA GLU A 61 6.15 -10.97 0.58
C GLU A 61 7.10 -9.79 0.51
N MET A 62 6.70 -8.62 1.03
CA MET A 62 7.57 -7.45 1.13
C MET A 62 8.82 -7.75 1.97
N THR A 63 8.69 -8.51 3.06
CA THR A 63 9.83 -8.89 3.91
C THR A 63 10.73 -9.92 3.21
N ARG A 64 10.15 -10.89 2.49
CA ARG A 64 10.88 -11.93 1.75
C ARG A 64 11.83 -11.34 0.72
N VAL A 65 11.35 -10.35 -0.05
CA VAL A 65 12.16 -9.74 -1.12
C VAL A 65 13.16 -8.70 -0.60
N VAL A 66 13.10 -8.31 0.68
CA VAL A 66 14.04 -7.38 1.31
C VAL A 66 15.25 -8.12 1.85
N LYS A 67 16.46 -7.58 1.59
CA LYS A 67 17.73 -8.13 2.09
C LYS A 67 17.79 -8.15 3.62
N PRO A 68 18.60 -9.02 4.23
CA PRO A 68 18.86 -8.94 5.67
C PRO A 68 19.49 -7.58 6.01
N GLY A 69 18.89 -6.84 6.94
CA GLY A 69 19.29 -5.47 7.28
C GLY A 69 18.67 -4.37 6.40
N GLY A 70 17.89 -4.73 5.37
CA GLY A 70 17.05 -3.80 4.63
C GLY A 70 15.79 -3.39 5.42
N MET A 71 14.98 -2.51 4.83
CA MET A 71 13.82 -1.94 5.51
C MET A 71 12.53 -2.01 4.69
N VAL A 72 11.46 -2.43 5.37
CA VAL A 72 10.09 -2.37 4.88
C VAL A 72 9.38 -1.17 5.52
N VAL A 73 8.84 -0.26 4.71
CA VAL A 73 8.09 0.91 5.17
C VAL A 73 6.64 0.84 4.70
N CYS A 74 5.71 0.87 5.64
CA CYS A 74 4.28 0.90 5.35
C CYS A 74 3.67 2.22 5.84
N LEU A 75 3.11 2.99 4.92
CA LEU A 75 2.33 4.18 5.20
C LEU A 75 0.86 3.89 4.92
N GLU A 76 0.04 3.81 5.95
CA GLU A 76 -1.40 3.56 5.83
C GLU A 76 -2.20 4.35 6.87
N THR A 77 -3.46 4.63 6.55
CA THR A 77 -4.41 5.19 7.51
C THR A 77 -4.77 4.15 8.57
N SER A 78 -4.40 4.40 9.83
CA SER A 78 -4.81 3.55 10.96
C SER A 78 -6.15 4.01 11.55
N GLN A 79 -6.91 3.08 12.13
CA GLN A 79 -8.01 3.47 13.00
C GLN A 79 -7.45 3.97 14.34
N PRO A 80 -8.02 5.03 14.91
CA PRO A 80 -7.57 5.51 16.22
C PRO A 80 -7.82 4.44 17.29
N GLU A 81 -6.74 3.93 17.89
CA GLU A 81 -6.79 2.91 18.95
C GLU A 81 -7.06 3.49 20.34
N MET A 82 -6.93 4.82 20.49
CA MET A 82 -7.10 5.51 21.77
C MET A 82 -8.54 5.38 22.29
N ILE A 83 -8.66 4.78 23.48
CA ILE A 83 -9.92 4.66 24.22
C ILE A 83 -10.49 6.08 24.46
N GLY A 84 -11.76 6.30 24.09
CA GLY A 84 -12.42 7.61 24.08
C GLY A 84 -12.58 8.18 22.67
N PHE A 85 -11.50 8.32 21.89
CA PHE A 85 -11.56 8.83 20.51
C PHE A 85 -12.25 7.84 19.56
N LYS A 86 -12.01 6.54 19.76
CA LYS A 86 -12.70 5.46 19.03
C LYS A 86 -14.22 5.47 19.23
N GLN A 87 -14.68 5.80 20.45
CA GLN A 87 -16.11 5.84 20.79
C GLN A 87 -16.78 7.08 20.19
N GLY A 88 -16.13 8.25 20.27
CA GLY A 88 -16.61 9.48 19.62
C GLY A 88 -16.71 9.34 18.10
N TYR A 89 -15.69 8.74 17.47
CA TYR A 89 -15.70 8.44 16.04
C TYR A 89 -16.86 7.52 15.65
N TYR A 90 -17.10 6.46 16.42
CA TYR A 90 -18.18 5.51 16.16
C TYR A 90 -19.58 6.14 16.32
N ILE A 91 -19.79 6.96 17.36
CA ILE A 91 -21.07 7.64 17.59
C ILE A 91 -21.35 8.65 16.47
N TYR A 92 -20.34 9.43 16.07
CA TYR A 92 -20.48 10.39 14.98
C TYR A 92 -20.86 9.71 13.66
N PHE A 93 -20.12 8.68 13.23
CA PHE A 93 -20.39 8.00 11.96
C PHE A 93 -21.68 7.18 11.97
N LYS A 94 -22.07 6.61 13.12
CA LYS A 94 -23.27 5.76 13.22
C LYS A 94 -24.57 6.54 13.40
N TYR A 95 -24.53 7.68 14.11
CA TYR A 95 -25.76 8.40 14.50
C TYR A 95 -25.84 9.83 13.96
N ILE A 96 -24.70 10.53 13.79
CA ILE A 96 -24.69 11.93 13.38
C ILE A 96 -24.60 12.05 11.86
N MET A 97 -23.68 11.30 11.22
CA MET A 97 -23.48 11.36 9.77
C MET A 97 -24.74 10.99 8.94
N PRO A 98 -25.59 10.00 9.32
CA PRO A 98 -26.80 9.68 8.57
C PRO A 98 -27.89 10.76 8.63
N LEU A 99 -27.77 11.74 9.53
CA LEU A 99 -28.74 12.85 9.64
C LEU A 99 -28.44 13.99 8.65
N PHE A 100 -27.28 13.96 7.99
CA PHE A 100 -26.89 14.93 6.96
C PHE A 100 -27.09 14.39 5.53
N TRP A 101 -27.89 13.34 5.38
CA TRP A 101 -28.37 12.78 4.12
C TRP A 101 -29.89 12.89 4.02
#